data_AF-A0A4U9DAQ5-F1
#
_entry.id   AF-A0A4U9DAQ5-F1
#
_cell.length_a   1.000
_cell.length_b   1.000
_cell.length_c   1.000
_cell.angle_alpha   90.00
_cell.angle_beta   90.00
_cell.angle_gamma   90.00
#
_symmetry.space_group_name_H-M   'P 1'
#
loop_
_entity.id
_entity.type
_entity.pdbx_description
1 polymer ?
#
loop_
_entity_poly.entity_id
_entity_poly.type
_entity_poly.pdbx_seq_one_letter_code
_entity_poly.pdbx_strand_id
1 'polypeptide(L)' 'MYVAVKGGEKAIVAAHALQEHKRRGDGRLPEISVEQITQQLTWRLTG' A
#
# COMPACT_ATOMS: atom_id res chain seq x y z
N MET A 1 -23.37 -24.81 -18.67
CA MET A 1 -22.00 -25.30 -18.41
C MET A 1 -21.16 -24.13 -17.90
N TYR A 2 -20.44 -24.28 -16.79
CA TYR A 2 -19.45 -23.29 -16.33
C TYR A 2 -18.06 -23.92 -16.42
N VAL A 3 -17.08 -23.15 -16.89
CA VAL A 3 -15.69 -23.58 -17.05
C VAL A 3 -14.79 -22.70 -16.20
N ALA A 4 -13.79 -23.31 -15.56
CA ALA A 4 -12.83 -22.58 -14.77
C ALA A 4 -11.91 -21.76 -15.69
N VAL A 5 -11.79 -20.45 -15.42
CA VAL A 5 -10.88 -19.54 -16.14
C VAL A 5 -9.72 -19.13 -15.24
N LYS A 6 -8.55 -18.94 -15.83
CA LYS A 6 -7.35 -18.44 -15.13
C LYS A 6 -7.44 -16.91 -15.00
N GLY A 7 -7.86 -16.43 -13.84
CA GLY A 7 -7.90 -15.00 -13.50
C GLY A 7 -6.93 -14.57 -12.38
N GLY A 8 -6.21 -15.53 -11.78
CA GLY A 8 -5.43 -15.31 -10.55
C GLY A 8 -4.33 -14.25 -10.70
N GLU A 9 -3.54 -14.30 -11.77
CA GLU A 9 -2.46 -13.32 -12.00
C GLU A 9 -3.01 -11.88 -12.14
N LYS A 10 -4.08 -11.70 -12.91
CA LYS A 10 -4.77 -10.41 -13.03
C LYS A 10 -5.31 -9.93 -11.68
N ALA A 11 -5.86 -10.84 -10.88
CA ALA A 11 -6.35 -10.52 -9.55
C ALA A 11 -5.21 -10.10 -8.59
N ILE A 12 -4.06 -10.77 -8.65
CA ILE A 12 -2.87 -10.43 -7.86
C ILE A 12 -2.36 -9.04 -8.23
N VAL A 13 -2.19 -8.76 -9.53
CA VAL A 13 -1.77 -7.43 -10.01
C VAL A 13 -2.74 -6.34 -9.56
N ALA A 14 -4.05 -6.59 -9.67
CA ALA A 14 -5.08 -5.67 -9.20
C ALA A 14 -5.02 -5.45 -7.67
N ALA A 15 -4.74 -6.49 -6.89
CA ALA A 15 -4.59 -6.39 -5.45
C ALA A 15 -3.38 -5.52 -5.06
N HIS A 16 -2.24 -5.70 -5.73
CA HIS A 16 -1.06 -4.85 -5.52
C HIS A 16 -1.33 -3.38 -5.90
N ALA A 17 -1.98 -3.13 -7.03
CA ALA A 17 -2.36 -1.78 -7.44
C ALA A 17 -3.30 -1.11 -6.43
N LEU A 18 -4.29 -1.88 -5.91
CA LEU A 18 -5.20 -1.40 -4.88
C LEU A 18 -4.46 -1.10 -3.57
N GLN A 19 -3.53 -1.95 -3.17
CA GLN A 19 -2.73 -1.75 -1.97
C GLN A 19 -1.87 -0.48 -2.07
N GLU A 20 -1.25 -0.25 -3.22
CA GLU A 20 -0.44 0.93 -3.47
C GLU A 20 -1.29 2.21 -3.41
N HIS A 21 -2.46 2.20 -4.04
CA HIS A 21 -3.38 3.33 -4.00
C HIS A 21 -3.83 3.64 -2.57
N LYS A 22 -4.19 2.61 -1.79
CA LYS A 22 -4.55 2.74 -0.37
C LYS A 22 -3.39 3.26 0.47
N ARG A 23 -2.16 2.80 0.21
CA ARG A 23 -0.95 3.25 0.90
C ARG A 23 -0.66 4.73 0.63
N ARG A 24 -0.86 5.20 -0.61
CA ARG A 24 -0.67 6.63 -0.97
C ARG A 24 -1.72 7.53 -0.34
N GLY A 25 -2.97 7.08 -0.21
CA GLY A 25 -4.05 7.86 0.38
C GLY A 25 -4.41 9.11 -0.42
N ASP A 26 -4.77 10.20 0.26
CA ASP A 26 -5.14 11.46 -0.40
C ASP A 26 -3.93 12.15 -1.04
N GLY A 27 -3.96 12.29 -2.37
CA GLY A 27 -2.92 12.96 -3.16
C GLY A 27 -2.78 14.46 -2.91
N ARG A 28 -3.77 15.09 -2.26
CA ARG A 28 -3.68 16.50 -1.84
C ARG A 28 -2.74 16.69 -0.66
N LEU A 29 -2.45 15.63 0.09
CA LEU A 29 -1.48 15.67 1.18
C LEU A 29 -0.06 15.53 0.60
N PRO A 30 0.89 16.38 1.04
CA PRO A 30 2.29 16.23 0.71
C PRO A 30 2.82 14.85 1.14
N GLU A 31 3.79 14.33 0.39
CA GLU A 31 4.46 13.09 0.78
C GLU A 31 5.30 13.29 2.05
N ILE A 32 5.36 12.26 2.88
CA ILE A 32 6.18 12.23 4.09
C ILE A 32 7.55 11.62 3.76
N SER A 33 8.63 12.30 4.17
CA SER A 33 9.99 11.80 3.98
C SER A 33 10.32 10.66 4.95
N VAL A 34 11.29 9.84 4.57
CA VAL A 34 11.77 8.74 5.44
C VAL A 34 12.37 9.29 6.74
N GLU A 35 13.04 10.43 6.68
CA GLU A 35 13.60 11.12 7.84
C GLU A 35 12.49 11.58 8.80
N GLN A 36 11.39 12.14 8.27
CA GLN A 36 10.23 12.55 9.07
C GLN A 36 9.58 11.36 9.77
N ILE A 37 9.38 10.24 9.05
CA ILE A 37 8.86 8.99 9.63
C ILE A 37 9.78 8.52 10.76
N THR A 38 11.08 8.48 10.51
CA THR A 38 12.07 7.99 11.46
C THR A 38 12.04 8.83 12.74
N GLN A 39 12.07 10.17 12.64
CA GLN A 39 12.06 11.02 13.83
C GLN A 39 10.76 10.92 14.66
N GLN A 40 9.61 10.75 14.00
CA GLN A 40 8.31 10.75 14.68
C GLN A 40 7.93 9.38 15.25
N LEU A 41 8.30 8.29 14.59
CA LEU A 41 7.94 6.93 15.01
C LEU A 41 9.03 6.21 15.81
N THR A 42 10.27 6.70 15.83
CA THR A 42 11.36 6.09 16.63
C THR A 42 11.05 6.08 18.12
N TRP A 43 10.38 7.11 18.64
CA TRP A 43 9.98 7.16 20.06
C TRP A 43 9.05 6.02 20.48
N ARG A 44 8.32 5.41 19.53
CA ARG A 44 7.36 4.33 19.82
C ARG A 44 8.01 2.94 19.93
N LEU A 45 9.27 2.78 19.50
CA LEU A 45 9.96 1.49 19.49
C LEU A 45 10.94 1.31 20.66
N THR A 46 11.12 2.32 21.50
CA THR A 46 12.11 2.33 22.59
C THR A 46 11.53 2.66 23.98
N GLY A 47 10.21 2.59 24.15
CA GLY A 47 9.49 2.81 25.41
C GLY A 47 8.86 1.55 25.97
#